data_AF-E6KUY2-F1
#
_entry.id   AF-E6KUY2-F1
#
_cell.length_a   1.000
_cell.length_b   1.000
_cell.length_c   1.000
_cell.angle_alpha   90.00
_cell.angle_beta   90.00
_cell.angle_gamma   90.00
#
_symmetry.space_group_name_H-M   'P 1'
#
loop_
_entity.id
_entity.type
_entity.pdbx_description
1 polymer ?
#
loop_
_entity_poly.entity_id
_entity_poly.type
_entity_poly.pdbx_seq_one_letter_code
_entity_poly.pdbx_strand_id
1 'polypeptide(L)'
;MAHSPMYHRLMMFVKAAERNLQLEQYDDLHSQVITGLDEASESYRHYRANQGFEGETGTAIDGWLEQGDQRLDSRRDAYLHGAQMYTEMRRVMMHAREEAERLSPVLVDEGLDSLRDVAQVTIPVMRHYGISGKVVSAVVSTGAAVYDAIAAQANAQREANAADILQRLNASMQGLADQGKVLTEQQRRIDVGDSSTPIPSPSSGPSSPSVAEQLRRGH
;
A
#
# COMPACT_ATOMS: atom_id res chain seq x y z
N MET A 1 -21.67 -2.51 -23.53
CA MET A 1 -20.36 -2.27 -22.90
C MET A 1 -19.72 -3.62 -22.65
N ALA A 2 -18.45 -3.80 -23.00
CA ALA A 2 -17.73 -5.05 -22.74
C ALA A 2 -17.68 -5.34 -21.23
N HIS A 3 -17.76 -6.62 -20.85
CA HIS A 3 -17.70 -7.05 -19.45
C HIS A 3 -16.26 -6.86 -18.93
N SER A 4 -16.06 -6.02 -17.91
CA SER A 4 -14.74 -5.73 -17.30
C SER A 4 -14.78 -5.78 -15.77
N PRO A 5 -15.01 -6.96 -15.17
CA PRO A 5 -15.24 -7.09 -13.73
C PRO A 5 -14.02 -6.70 -12.87
N MET A 6 -12.78 -7.01 -13.31
CA MET A 6 -11.57 -6.63 -12.59
C MET A 6 -11.32 -5.13 -12.70
N TYR A 7 -11.52 -4.53 -13.88
CA TYR A 7 -11.45 -3.08 -14.02
C TYR A 7 -12.47 -2.38 -13.10
N HIS A 8 -13.72 -2.84 -13.08
CA HIS A 8 -14.74 -2.28 -12.19
C HIS A 8 -14.35 -2.42 -10.71
N ARG A 9 -13.86 -3.59 -10.30
CA ARG A 9 -13.37 -3.84 -8.93
C ARG A 9 -12.21 -2.92 -8.55
N LEU A 10 -11.26 -2.72 -9.47
CA LEU A 10 -10.15 -1.80 -9.27
C LEU A 10 -10.63 -0.37 -9.08
N MET A 11 -11.58 0.10 -9.90
CA MET A 11 -12.14 1.45 -9.75
C MET A 11 -12.93 1.63 -8.46
N MET A 12 -13.62 0.59 -7.97
CA MET A 12 -14.25 0.61 -6.65
C MET A 12 -13.22 0.75 -5.52
N PHE A 13 -12.08 0.05 -5.64
CA PHE A 13 -10.96 0.21 -4.72
C PHE A 13 -10.39 1.62 -4.76
N VAL A 14 -10.12 2.18 -5.96
CA VAL A 14 -9.60 3.55 -6.13
C VAL A 14 -10.47 4.57 -5.38
N LYS A 15 -11.79 4.48 -5.56
CA LYS A 15 -12.75 5.36 -4.87
C LYS A 15 -12.73 5.19 -3.35
N ALA A 16 -12.48 3.99 -2.85
CA ALA A 16 -12.32 3.74 -1.42
C ALA A 16 -10.98 4.29 -0.90
N ALA A 17 -9.90 4.11 -1.66
CA ALA A 17 -8.57 4.59 -1.32
C ALA A 17 -8.55 6.13 -1.20
N GLU A 18 -9.23 6.86 -2.10
CA GLU A 18 -9.38 8.31 -2.02
C GLU A 18 -9.95 8.79 -0.68
N ARG A 19 -10.94 8.06 -0.12
CA ARG A 19 -11.50 8.39 1.19
C ARG A 19 -10.51 8.12 2.32
N ASN A 20 -9.70 7.06 2.22
CA ASN A 20 -8.67 6.77 3.21
C ASN A 20 -7.56 7.83 3.22
N LEU A 21 -7.26 8.48 2.09
CA LEU A 21 -6.29 9.56 2.05
C LEU A 21 -6.73 10.80 2.83
N GLN A 22 -8.04 11.00 3.04
CA GLN A 22 -8.53 12.08 3.90
C GLN A 22 -8.11 11.89 5.36
N LEU A 23 -7.64 10.70 5.76
CA LEU A 23 -7.10 10.46 7.09
C LEU A 23 -5.75 11.14 7.32
N GLU A 24 -5.08 11.66 6.28
CA GLU A 24 -3.89 12.51 6.40
C GLU A 24 -4.08 13.67 7.37
N GLN A 25 -5.31 14.18 7.48
CA GLN A 25 -5.64 15.26 8.41
C GLN A 25 -5.42 14.90 9.89
N TYR A 26 -5.24 13.62 10.20
CA TYR A 26 -4.96 13.12 11.54
C TYR A 26 -3.49 12.76 11.74
N ASP A 27 -2.63 12.95 10.73
CA ASP A 27 -1.21 12.63 10.83
C ASP A 27 -0.54 13.44 11.97
N ASP A 28 -1.01 14.66 12.27
CA ASP A 28 -0.55 15.47 13.42
C ASP A 28 -0.81 14.81 14.79
N LEU A 29 -1.78 13.88 14.89
CA LEU A 29 -1.99 13.12 16.12
C LEU A 29 -0.81 12.20 16.43
N HIS A 30 -0.04 11.80 15.41
CA HIS A 30 1.17 11.01 15.59
C HIS A 30 2.19 11.73 16.47
N SER A 31 2.42 13.01 16.16
CA SER A 31 3.33 13.86 16.92
C SER A 31 2.93 13.94 18.40
N GLN A 32 1.65 14.14 18.67
CA GLN A 32 1.12 14.23 20.05
C GLN A 32 1.34 12.94 20.84
N VAL A 33 1.15 11.78 20.21
CA VAL A 33 1.39 10.48 20.86
C VAL A 33 2.86 10.29 21.19
N ILE A 34 3.77 10.60 20.24
CA ILE A 34 5.21 10.49 20.47
C ILE A 34 5.67 11.44 21.59
N THR A 35 5.25 12.70 21.54
CA THR A 35 5.56 13.68 22.61
C THR A 35 5.06 13.21 23.97
N GLY A 36 3.82 12.72 24.07
CA GLY A 36 3.28 12.24 25.35
C GLY A 36 4.02 11.02 25.91
N LEU A 37 4.48 10.11 25.05
CA LEU A 37 5.31 8.97 25.47
C LEU A 37 6.69 9.41 25.96
N ASP A 38 7.32 10.36 25.26
CA ASP A 38 8.63 10.91 25.61
C ASP A 38 8.56 11.68 26.95
N GLU A 39 7.53 12.51 27.15
CA GLU A 39 7.28 13.22 28.40
C GLU A 39 7.02 12.25 29.58
N ALA A 40 6.28 11.17 29.34
CA ALA A 40 6.06 10.15 30.37
C ALA A 40 7.37 9.46 30.76
N SER A 41 8.19 9.05 29.79
CA SER A 41 9.51 8.45 30.04
C SER A 41 10.41 9.40 30.83
N GLU A 42 10.46 10.68 30.45
CA GLU A 42 11.19 11.71 31.19
C GLU A 42 10.70 11.83 32.64
N SER A 43 9.39 11.77 32.87
CA SER A 43 8.83 11.79 34.23
C SER A 43 9.28 10.57 35.07
N TYR A 44 9.36 9.37 34.49
CA TYR A 44 9.88 8.19 35.20
C TYR A 44 11.35 8.37 35.58
N ARG A 45 12.18 8.84 34.64
CA ARG A 45 13.61 9.10 34.85
C ARG A 45 13.83 10.19 35.90
N HIS A 46 13.04 11.27 35.83
CA HIS A 46 13.09 12.36 36.79
C HIS A 46 12.73 11.88 38.20
N TYR A 47 11.63 11.15 38.35
CA TYR A 47 11.23 10.64 39.67
C TYR A 47 12.24 9.63 40.22
N ARG A 48 12.81 8.75 39.37
CA ARG A 48 13.88 7.82 39.75
C ARG A 48 15.09 8.55 40.31
N ALA A 49 15.51 9.64 39.66
CA ALA A 49 16.65 10.46 40.12
C ALA A 49 16.36 11.26 41.41
N ASN A 50 15.09 11.50 41.76
CA ASN A 50 14.70 12.41 42.84
C ASN A 50 13.80 11.77 43.92
N GLN A 51 13.68 10.43 43.97
CA GLN A 51 12.71 9.75 44.84
C GLN A 51 12.99 9.90 46.35
N GLY A 52 14.24 10.19 46.75
CA GLY A 52 14.62 10.45 48.15
C GLY A 52 14.54 9.27 49.13
N PHE A 53 14.15 8.07 48.68
CA PHE A 53 14.15 6.86 49.52
C PHE A 53 15.51 6.15 49.51
N GLU A 54 15.92 5.64 50.67
CA GLU A 54 17.15 4.87 50.85
C GLU A 54 16.88 3.43 51.31
N GLY A 55 17.91 2.58 51.33
CA GLY A 55 17.80 1.19 51.75
C GLY A 55 16.95 0.33 50.79
N GLU A 56 16.40 -0.77 51.30
CA GLU A 56 15.63 -1.73 50.49
C GLU A 56 14.42 -1.10 49.79
N THR A 57 13.78 -0.11 50.43
CA THR A 57 12.65 0.62 49.84
C THR A 57 13.09 1.45 48.64
N GLY A 58 14.20 2.18 48.75
CA GLY A 58 14.77 2.95 47.63
C GLY A 58 15.10 2.05 46.44
N THR A 59 15.74 0.90 46.67
CA THR A 59 16.04 -0.08 45.62
C THR A 59 14.79 -0.64 44.95
N ALA A 60 13.74 -0.95 45.72
CA ALA A 60 12.49 -1.48 45.18
C ALA A 60 11.76 -0.46 44.29
N ILE A 61 11.71 0.80 44.72
CA ILE A 61 11.10 1.89 43.95
C ILE A 61 11.91 2.16 42.67
N ASP A 62 13.24 2.20 42.78
CA ASP A 62 14.14 2.38 41.63
C ASP A 62 13.89 1.32 40.54
N GLY A 63 13.84 0.05 40.94
CA GLY A 63 13.54 -1.06 40.02
C GLY A 63 12.13 -1.00 39.43
N TRP A 64 11.13 -0.56 40.21
CA TRP A 64 9.76 -0.40 39.69
C TRP A 64 9.68 0.71 38.63
N LEU A 65 10.38 1.83 38.85
CA LEU A 65 10.43 2.94 37.90
C LEU A 65 11.20 2.59 36.63
N GLU A 66 12.33 1.89 36.76
CA GLU A 66 13.10 1.39 35.63
C GLU A 66 12.27 0.46 34.74
N GLN A 67 11.55 -0.49 35.34
CA GLN A 67 10.65 -1.37 34.60
C GLN A 67 9.47 -0.59 33.99
N GLY A 68 9.02 0.47 34.65
CA GLY A 68 8.02 1.40 34.11
C GLY A 68 8.48 2.10 32.83
N ASP A 69 9.69 2.66 32.86
CA ASP A 69 10.32 3.33 31.72
C ASP A 69 10.52 2.34 30.54
N GLN A 70 11.05 1.15 30.81
CA GLN A 70 11.25 0.10 29.80
C GLN A 70 9.93 -0.34 29.14
N ARG A 71 8.83 -0.39 29.89
CA ARG A 71 7.49 -0.66 29.33
C ARG A 71 7.01 0.49 28.43
N LEU A 72 7.33 1.74 28.76
CA LEU A 72 7.01 2.89 27.90
C LEU A 72 7.82 2.87 26.61
N ASP A 73 9.12 2.60 26.69
CA ASP A 73 9.98 2.43 25.50
C ASP A 73 9.44 1.34 24.57
N SER A 74 9.05 0.19 25.13
CA SER A 74 8.45 -0.90 24.36
C SER A 74 7.15 -0.50 23.67
N ARG A 75 6.27 0.25 24.36
CA ARG A 75 5.02 0.77 23.78
C ARG A 75 5.29 1.78 22.68
N ARG A 76 6.31 2.63 22.84
CA ARG A 76 6.77 3.59 21.84
C ARG A 76 7.25 2.88 20.59
N ASP A 77 8.05 1.83 20.73
CA ASP A 77 8.53 1.03 19.59
C ASP A 77 7.38 0.34 18.86
N ALA A 78 6.43 -0.27 19.59
CA ALA A 78 5.25 -0.87 18.98
C ALA A 78 4.38 0.16 18.23
N TYR A 79 4.21 1.34 18.82
CA TYR A 79 3.49 2.44 18.18
C TYR A 79 4.19 2.89 16.88
N LEU A 80 5.51 3.06 16.90
CA LEU A 80 6.29 3.43 15.71
C LEU A 80 6.21 2.38 14.61
N HIS A 81 6.23 1.09 14.94
CA HIS A 81 5.99 0.03 13.96
C HIS A 81 4.59 0.12 13.36
N GLY A 82 3.56 0.33 14.19
CA GLY A 82 2.19 0.53 13.71
C GLY A 82 2.07 1.74 12.78
N ALA A 83 2.75 2.83 13.11
CA ALA A 83 2.79 4.04 12.26
C ALA A 83 3.48 3.77 10.91
N GLN A 84 4.62 3.07 10.91
CA GLN A 84 5.30 2.66 9.67
C GLN A 84 4.41 1.77 8.80
N MET A 85 3.73 0.79 9.40
CA MET A 85 2.79 -0.06 8.69
C MET A 85 1.68 0.76 8.02
N TYR A 86 1.07 1.69 8.75
CA TYR A 86 0.04 2.58 8.22
C TYR A 86 0.57 3.41 7.04
N THR A 87 1.75 4.00 7.18
CA THR A 87 2.41 4.78 6.13
C THR A 87 2.66 3.95 4.87
N GLU A 88 3.20 2.73 5.00
CA GLU A 88 3.43 1.85 3.84
C GLU A 88 2.13 1.33 3.22
N MET A 89 1.10 1.02 4.02
CA MET A 89 -0.22 0.65 3.49
C MET A 89 -0.78 1.79 2.63
N ARG A 90 -0.68 3.04 3.09
CA ARG A 90 -1.11 4.22 2.31
C ARG A 90 -0.31 4.39 1.04
N ARG A 91 1.01 4.20 1.09
CA ARG A 91 1.88 4.24 -0.08
C ARG A 91 1.51 3.19 -1.13
N VAL A 92 1.24 1.95 -0.71
CA VAL A 92 0.79 0.86 -1.58
C VAL A 92 -0.55 1.21 -2.23
N MET A 93 -1.50 1.73 -1.45
CA MET A 93 -2.81 2.16 -1.97
C MET A 93 -2.68 3.29 -3.00
N MET A 94 -1.82 4.29 -2.73
CA MET A 94 -1.53 5.39 -3.65
C MET A 94 -0.92 4.91 -4.96
N HIS A 95 0.09 4.05 -4.89
CA HIS A 95 0.73 3.50 -6.08
C HIS A 95 -0.27 2.71 -6.94
N ALA A 96 -1.08 1.85 -6.32
CA ALA A 96 -2.11 1.09 -7.02
C ALA A 96 -3.16 2.01 -7.67
N ARG A 97 -3.49 3.15 -7.03
CA ARG A 97 -4.37 4.17 -7.62
C ARG A 97 -3.74 4.82 -8.85
N GLU A 98 -2.50 5.30 -8.73
CA GLU A 98 -1.80 5.93 -9.85
C GLU A 98 -1.66 4.98 -11.06
N GLU A 99 -1.40 3.70 -10.80
CA GLU A 99 -1.43 2.66 -11.85
C GLU A 99 -2.82 2.49 -12.46
N ALA A 100 -3.88 2.48 -11.63
CA ALA A 100 -5.25 2.34 -12.08
C ALA A 100 -5.74 3.52 -12.94
N GLU A 101 -5.38 4.75 -12.56
CA GLU A 101 -5.73 5.98 -13.28
C GLU A 101 -5.06 6.05 -14.67
N ARG A 102 -3.94 5.35 -14.87
CA ARG A 102 -3.29 5.22 -16.17
C ARG A 102 -4.01 4.25 -17.12
N LEU A 103 -4.95 3.43 -16.62
CA LEU A 103 -5.75 2.56 -17.49
C LEU A 103 -6.78 3.40 -18.25
N SER A 104 -6.71 3.36 -19.58
CA SER A 104 -7.65 4.11 -20.42
C SER A 104 -9.10 3.71 -20.11
N PRO A 105 -9.99 4.67 -19.78
CA PRO A 105 -11.41 4.39 -19.61
C PRO A 105 -12.08 4.07 -20.95
N VAL A 106 -11.53 4.61 -22.04
CA VAL A 106 -11.98 4.43 -23.42
C VAL A 106 -11.17 3.31 -24.08
N LEU A 107 -11.86 2.33 -24.67
CA LEU A 107 -11.21 1.16 -25.28
C LEU A 107 -10.64 1.43 -26.68
N VAL A 108 -11.17 2.44 -27.37
CA VAL A 108 -10.93 2.68 -28.79
C VAL A 108 -10.90 4.19 -29.06
N ASP A 109 -9.95 4.68 -29.86
CA ASP A 109 -9.84 6.12 -30.19
C ASP A 109 -10.87 6.57 -31.24
N GLU A 110 -11.06 7.90 -31.37
CA GLU A 110 -12.03 8.51 -32.30
C GLU A 110 -11.78 8.16 -33.77
N GLY A 111 -10.51 7.93 -34.15
CA GLY A 111 -10.14 7.56 -35.51
C GLY A 111 -10.63 6.17 -35.87
N LEU A 112 -10.59 5.24 -34.92
CA LEU A 112 -11.09 3.88 -35.10
C LEU A 112 -12.62 3.82 -34.93
N ASP A 113 -13.22 4.71 -34.13
CA ASP A 113 -14.68 4.86 -34.04
C ASP A 113 -15.29 5.23 -35.40
N SER A 114 -14.56 5.99 -36.23
CA SER A 114 -14.94 6.29 -37.61
C SER A 114 -15.02 5.07 -38.53
N LEU A 115 -14.35 3.96 -38.18
CA LEU A 115 -14.42 2.70 -38.93
C LEU A 115 -15.73 1.97 -38.71
N ARG A 116 -16.48 2.27 -37.64
CA ARG A 116 -17.70 1.56 -37.29
C ARG A 116 -18.75 1.59 -38.41
N ASP A 117 -18.87 2.72 -39.09
CA ASP A 117 -19.86 2.94 -40.15
C ASP A 117 -19.35 2.58 -41.56
N VAL A 118 -18.09 2.11 -41.67
CA VAL A 118 -17.50 1.73 -42.95
C VAL A 118 -17.95 0.33 -43.35
N ALA A 119 -18.62 0.22 -44.51
CA ALA A 119 -19.18 -1.02 -45.00
C ALA A 119 -18.12 -2.12 -45.26
N GLN A 120 -16.92 -1.75 -45.72
CA GLN A 120 -15.83 -2.69 -46.00
C GLN A 120 -14.47 -2.08 -45.64
N VAL A 121 -13.66 -2.87 -44.94
CA VAL A 121 -12.27 -2.58 -44.60
C VAL A 121 -11.41 -3.72 -45.14
N THR A 122 -10.40 -3.37 -45.94
CA THR A 122 -9.48 -4.34 -46.54
C THR A 122 -8.22 -4.46 -45.69
N ILE A 123 -8.00 -5.65 -45.12
CA ILE A 123 -6.81 -5.93 -44.30
C ILE A 123 -5.78 -6.65 -45.17
N PRO A 124 -4.61 -6.04 -45.46
CA PRO A 124 -3.55 -6.72 -46.18
C PRO A 124 -2.91 -7.78 -45.25
N VAL A 125 -2.90 -9.04 -45.69
CA VAL A 125 -2.11 -10.10 -45.06
C VAL A 125 -0.85 -10.35 -45.89
N MET A 126 0.26 -10.70 -45.23
CA MET A 126 1.63 -10.70 -45.77
C MET A 126 1.76 -11.09 -47.26
N ARG A 127 2.50 -10.28 -48.02
CA ARG A 127 2.94 -10.62 -49.39
C ARG A 127 3.86 -11.83 -49.37
N HIS A 128 3.46 -12.89 -50.04
CA HIS A 128 4.37 -13.98 -50.39
C HIS A 128 4.95 -13.70 -51.79
N TYR A 129 6.28 -13.69 -51.91
CA TYR A 129 6.98 -13.59 -53.19
C TYR A 129 7.18 -15.00 -53.75
N GLY A 130 6.27 -15.43 -54.63
CA GLY A 130 6.47 -16.62 -55.46
C GLY A 130 7.18 -16.28 -56.78
N ILE A 131 7.76 -17.29 -57.43
CA ILE A 131 8.62 -17.21 -58.62
C ILE A 131 7.91 -16.60 -59.86
N SER A 132 6.58 -16.38 -59.81
CA SER A 132 5.79 -15.86 -60.93
C SER A 132 4.87 -14.66 -60.59
N GLY A 133 5.15 -13.91 -59.52
CA GLY A 133 4.47 -12.62 -59.26
C GLY A 133 3.97 -12.42 -57.83
N LYS A 134 3.77 -11.15 -57.45
CA LYS A 134 3.29 -10.73 -56.11
C LYS A 134 1.81 -11.11 -55.96
N VAL A 135 1.50 -12.15 -55.18
CA VAL A 135 0.13 -12.39 -54.71
C VAL A 135 -0.06 -11.62 -53.40
N VAL A 136 -0.92 -10.61 -53.42
CA VAL A 136 -1.38 -9.94 -52.20
C VAL A 136 -2.66 -10.64 -51.78
N SER A 137 -2.60 -11.42 -50.70
CA SER A 137 -3.82 -11.90 -50.06
C SER A 137 -4.38 -10.76 -49.20
N ALA A 138 -5.67 -10.44 -49.37
CA ALA A 138 -6.37 -9.47 -48.55
C ALA A 138 -7.65 -10.10 -48.04
N VAL A 139 -7.96 -9.89 -46.77
CA VAL A 139 -9.25 -10.28 -46.19
C VAL A 139 -10.13 -9.03 -46.18
N VAL A 140 -11.33 -9.15 -46.77
CA VAL A 140 -12.36 -8.10 -46.69
C VAL A 140 -13.14 -8.34 -45.40
N SER A 141 -13.09 -7.37 -44.50
CA SER A 141 -13.91 -7.34 -43.28
C SER A 141 -14.87 -6.15 -43.35
N THR A 142 -15.86 -6.09 -42.46
CA THR A 142 -16.62 -4.84 -42.26
C THR A 142 -15.89 -3.97 -41.24
N GLY A 143 -16.06 -2.66 -41.31
CA GLY A 143 -15.45 -1.75 -40.34
C GLY A 143 -15.97 -1.99 -38.92
N ALA A 144 -17.25 -2.35 -38.77
CA ALA A 144 -17.83 -2.81 -37.51
C ALA A 144 -17.10 -4.04 -36.90
N ALA A 145 -16.76 -5.05 -37.72
CA ALA A 145 -16.07 -6.24 -37.22
C ALA A 145 -14.61 -5.94 -36.81
N VAL A 146 -13.93 -5.03 -37.52
CA VAL A 146 -12.59 -4.56 -37.13
C VAL A 146 -12.65 -3.77 -35.83
N TYR A 147 -13.63 -2.88 -35.70
CA TYR A 147 -13.88 -2.10 -34.49
C TYR A 147 -14.14 -3.01 -33.28
N ASP A 148 -15.07 -3.96 -33.40
CA ASP A 148 -15.43 -4.89 -32.32
C ASP A 148 -14.24 -5.75 -31.88
N ALA A 149 -13.41 -6.21 -32.82
CA ALA A 149 -12.22 -6.99 -32.52
C ALA A 149 -11.17 -6.17 -31.73
N ILE A 150 -10.93 -4.92 -32.14
CA ILE A 150 -9.97 -4.04 -31.45
C ILE A 150 -10.53 -3.62 -30.08
N ALA A 151 -11.82 -3.31 -29.97
CA ALA A 151 -12.48 -3.04 -28.70
C ALA A 151 -12.40 -4.25 -27.74
N ALA A 152 -12.59 -5.47 -28.25
CA ALA A 152 -12.46 -6.68 -27.46
C ALA A 152 -11.02 -6.91 -26.98
N GLN A 153 -10.03 -6.70 -27.85
CA GLN A 153 -8.61 -6.81 -27.50
C GLN A 153 -8.22 -5.76 -26.44
N ALA A 154 -8.60 -4.50 -26.64
CA ALA A 154 -8.36 -3.43 -25.69
C ALA A 154 -9.02 -3.72 -24.33
N ASN A 155 -10.24 -4.27 -24.35
CA ASN A 155 -10.93 -4.68 -23.12
C ASN A 155 -10.20 -5.81 -22.39
N ALA A 156 -9.74 -6.83 -23.13
CA ALA A 156 -9.00 -7.94 -22.55
C ALA A 156 -7.67 -7.48 -21.92
N GLN A 157 -6.95 -6.56 -22.57
CA GLN A 157 -5.72 -5.99 -22.02
C GLN A 157 -5.99 -5.17 -20.75
N ARG A 158 -7.03 -4.32 -20.76
CA ARG A 158 -7.43 -3.54 -19.58
C ARG A 158 -7.80 -4.45 -18.41
N GLU A 159 -8.54 -5.52 -18.69
CA GLU A 159 -8.96 -6.49 -17.69
C GLU A 159 -7.76 -7.24 -17.09
N ALA A 160 -6.80 -7.67 -17.91
CA ALA A 160 -5.57 -8.30 -17.46
C ALA A 160 -4.72 -7.35 -16.59
N ASN A 161 -4.55 -6.09 -17.02
CA ASN A 161 -3.81 -5.09 -16.26
C ASN A 161 -4.50 -4.78 -14.91
N ALA A 162 -5.83 -4.69 -14.89
CA ALA A 162 -6.57 -4.46 -13.67
C ALA A 162 -6.44 -5.64 -12.69
N ALA A 163 -6.47 -6.88 -13.19
CA ALA A 163 -6.25 -8.08 -12.38
C ALA A 163 -4.85 -8.09 -11.75
N ASP A 164 -3.83 -7.74 -12.54
CA ASP A 164 -2.43 -7.68 -12.13
C ASP A 164 -2.18 -6.60 -11.05
N ILE A 165 -2.74 -5.41 -11.21
CA ILE A 165 -2.70 -4.35 -10.17
C ILE A 165 -3.37 -4.83 -8.88
N LEU A 166 -4.58 -5.41 -8.97
CA LEU A 166 -5.29 -5.93 -7.80
C LEU A 166 -4.51 -7.06 -7.11
N GLN A 167 -3.84 -7.93 -7.87
CA GLN A 167 -3.03 -9.01 -7.32
C GLN A 167 -1.82 -8.47 -6.56
N ARG A 168 -1.07 -7.53 -7.14
CA ARG A 168 0.06 -6.89 -6.45
C ARG A 168 -0.38 -6.16 -5.19
N LEU A 169 -1.46 -5.38 -5.29
CA LEU A 169 -2.07 -4.70 -4.15
C LEU A 169 -2.39 -5.68 -3.01
N ASN A 170 -3.10 -6.77 -3.32
CA ASN A 170 -3.46 -7.78 -2.32
C ASN A 170 -2.21 -8.44 -1.70
N ALA A 171 -1.21 -8.77 -2.50
CA ALA A 171 0.04 -9.37 -2.02
C ALA A 171 0.79 -8.42 -1.07
N SER A 172 0.92 -7.14 -1.44
CA SER A 172 1.57 -6.12 -0.60
C SER A 172 0.80 -5.90 0.72
N MET A 173 -0.53 -5.79 0.66
CA MET A 173 -1.36 -5.60 1.85
C MET A 173 -1.32 -6.83 2.77
N GLN A 174 -1.30 -8.04 2.21
CA GLN A 174 -1.17 -9.27 2.98
C GLN A 174 0.20 -9.35 3.67
N GLY A 175 1.28 -9.02 2.96
CA GLY A 175 2.62 -8.98 3.53
C GLY A 175 2.73 -8.00 4.70
N LEU A 176 2.12 -6.82 4.58
CA LEU A 176 2.03 -5.85 5.68
C LEU A 176 1.20 -6.41 6.84
N ALA A 177 0.01 -6.96 6.57
CA ALA A 177 -0.86 -7.52 7.61
C ALA A 177 -0.19 -8.65 8.42
N ASP A 178 0.58 -9.51 7.75
CA ASP A 178 1.28 -10.61 8.43
C ASP A 178 2.42 -10.10 9.33
N GLN A 179 3.13 -9.03 8.95
CA GLN A 179 4.07 -8.35 9.85
C GLN A 179 3.36 -7.75 11.07
N GLY A 180 2.19 -7.13 10.87
CA GLY A 180 1.40 -6.55 11.96
C GLY A 180 0.90 -7.56 12.99
N LYS A 181 0.58 -8.78 12.56
CA LYS A 181 0.20 -9.87 13.46
C LYS A 181 1.35 -10.25 14.40
N VAL A 182 2.57 -10.33 13.88
CA VAL A 182 3.76 -10.63 14.69
C VAL A 182 3.99 -9.55 15.74
N LEU A 183 3.90 -8.28 15.35
CA LEU A 183 4.05 -7.14 16.26
C LEU A 183 2.95 -7.11 17.34
N THR A 184 1.70 -7.38 16.95
CA THR A 184 0.56 -7.42 17.89
C THR A 184 0.74 -8.52 18.93
N GLU A 185 1.25 -9.69 18.53
CA GLU A 185 1.57 -10.79 19.44
C GLU A 185 2.65 -10.39 20.46
N GLN A 186 3.72 -9.78 19.98
CA GLN A 186 4.82 -9.32 20.83
C GLN A 186 4.36 -8.24 21.81
N GLN A 187 3.59 -7.26 21.36
CA GLN A 187 3.03 -6.22 22.22
C GLN A 187 2.15 -6.79 23.32
N ARG A 188 1.30 -7.78 23.01
CA ARG A 188 0.43 -8.41 24.01
C ARG A 188 1.22 -9.11 25.11
N ARG A 189 2.36 -9.71 24.79
CA ARG A 189 3.25 -10.34 25.77
C ARG A 189 3.85 -9.31 26.73
N ILE A 190 4.26 -8.16 26.19
CA ILE A 190 4.78 -7.05 27.00
C ILE A 190 3.70 -6.50 27.93
N ASP A 191 2.46 -6.36 27.46
CA ASP A 191 1.35 -5.86 28.27
C ASP A 191 0.98 -6.79 29.44
N VAL A 192 1.24 -8.10 29.33
CA VAL A 192 1.09 -9.06 30.44
C VAL A 192 2.36 -9.22 31.29
N GLY A 193 3.37 -8.38 31.08
CA GLY A 193 4.60 -8.34 31.86
C GLY A 193 5.67 -9.34 31.43
N ASP A 194 5.51 -10.00 30.28
CA ASP A 194 6.50 -10.88 29.69
C ASP A 194 7.45 -10.07 28.78
N SER A 195 8.57 -9.62 29.34
CA SER A 195 9.61 -8.86 28.65
C SER A 195 10.70 -9.74 28.01
N SER A 196 10.51 -11.07 27.96
CA SER A 196 11.52 -12.00 27.43
C SER A 196 11.78 -11.85 25.92
N THR A 197 10.94 -11.10 25.20
CA THR A 197 11.15 -10.80 23.78
C THR A 197 10.85 -9.32 23.52
N PRO A 198 11.87 -8.48 23.33
CA PRO A 198 11.69 -7.07 23.02
C PRO A 198 10.94 -6.87 21.70
N ILE A 199 10.21 -5.76 21.57
CA ILE A 199 9.78 -5.28 20.24
C ILE A 199 11.05 -5.06 19.41
N PRO A 200 11.11 -5.54 18.16
CA PRO A 200 12.22 -5.24 17.28
C PRO A 200 12.42 -3.73 17.16
N SER A 201 13.66 -3.26 16.99
CA SER A 201 13.89 -1.84 16.72
C SER A 201 13.00 -1.36 15.55
N PRO A 202 12.35 -0.19 15.67
CA PRO A 202 11.59 0.42 14.58
C PRO A 202 12.40 0.59 13.29
N SER A 203 13.73 0.64 13.37
CA SER A 203 14.62 0.68 12.20
C SER A 203 14.51 -0.55 11.29
N SER A 204 13.94 -1.65 11.78
CA SER A 204 13.74 -2.90 11.04
C SER A 204 12.31 -3.04 10.52
N GLY A 205 11.48 -2.00 10.64
CA GLY A 205 10.11 -2.00 10.16
C GLY A 205 10.01 -1.89 8.62
N PRO A 206 8.78 -1.84 8.08
CA PRO A 206 8.56 -1.91 6.64
C PRO A 206 8.93 -0.62 5.88
N SER A 207 9.16 0.48 6.59
CA SER A 207 9.47 1.79 5.99
C SER A 207 10.96 2.00 5.72
N SER A 208 11.27 2.96 4.85
CA SER A 208 12.66 3.37 4.67
C SER A 208 13.23 3.98 5.97
N PRO A 209 14.56 3.93 6.19
CA PRO A 209 15.17 4.53 7.37
C PRO A 209 14.84 6.01 7.58
N SER A 210 14.69 6.76 6.48
CA SER A 210 14.30 8.18 6.53
C SER A 210 12.88 8.39 7.06
N VAL A 211 11.92 7.55 6.63
CA VAL A 211 10.52 7.62 7.07
C VAL A 211 10.41 7.14 8.51
N ALA A 212 11.08 6.05 8.87
CA ALA A 212 11.16 5.58 10.25
C ALA A 212 11.71 6.67 11.19
N GLU A 213 12.70 7.44 10.75
CA GLU A 213 13.28 8.55 11.52
C GLU A 213 12.38 9.79 11.59
N GLN A 214 11.53 10.03 10.59
CA GLN A 214 10.51 11.08 10.64
C GLN A 214 9.45 10.73 11.68
N LEU A 215 8.89 9.51 11.59
CA LEU A 215 7.92 9.01 12.55
C LEU A 215 8.49 9.00 13.97
N ARG A 216 9.76 8.59 14.14
CA ARG A 216 10.44 8.62 15.45
C ARG A 216 10.47 10.02 16.08
N ARG A 217 10.46 11.07 15.26
CA ARG A 217 10.43 12.49 15.65
C ARG A 217 9.01 13.08 15.67
N GLY A 218 7.98 12.26 15.42
CA GLY A 218 6.59 12.69 15.39
C GLY A 218 6.20 13.43 14.10
N HIS A 219 6.81 13.08 12.97
CA HIS A 219 6.55 13.65 11.63
C HIS A 219 6.10 12.61 10.62
#